data_AF-A0A7X8ZQ10-F1
#
_entry.id   AF-A0A7X8ZQ10-F1
#
_cell.length_a   1.000
_cell.length_b   1.000
_cell.length_c   1.000
_cell.angle_alpha   90.00
_cell.angle_beta   90.00
_cell.angle_gamma   90.00
#
_symmetry.space_group_name_H-M   'P 1'
#
loop_
_entity.id
_entity.type
_entity.pdbx_description
1 polymer ?
#
loop_
_entity_poly.entity_id
_entity_poly.type
_entity_poly.pdbx_seq_one_letter_code
_entity_poly.pdbx_strand_id
1 'polypeptide(L)'
;MSKLIEVECTKKIKTFYTLDSTLFDMESDEKALSVLTPMLSSLMKAFSSGDNDSSAITQEMCMAMVRYMPLRNLMSFCQIPKKAILEILLQLNL
;
A
#
# COMPACT_ATOMS: atom_id res chain seq x y z
N MET A 1 -38.83 11.08 4.60
CA MET A 1 -38.63 9.62 4.63
C MET A 1 -37.48 9.28 3.68
N SER A 2 -36.30 8.95 4.21
CA SER A 2 -35.13 8.53 3.43
C SER A 2 -35.21 7.03 3.18
N LYS A 3 -35.45 6.62 1.94
CA LYS A 3 -35.54 5.21 1.54
C LYS A 3 -34.11 4.67 1.35
N LEU A 4 -33.76 3.60 2.05
CA LEU A 4 -32.47 2.92 1.90
C LEU A 4 -32.46 2.21 0.54
N ILE A 5 -31.41 2.45 -0.27
CA ILE A 5 -31.17 1.75 -1.53
C ILE A 5 -29.84 1.02 -1.38
N GLU A 6 -29.88 -0.31 -1.48
CA GLU A 6 -28.69 -1.16 -1.51
C GLU A 6 -28.30 -1.39 -2.98
N VAL A 7 -27.01 -1.17 -3.29
CA VAL A 7 -26.47 -1.33 -4.63
C VAL A 7 -25.41 -2.43 -4.59
N GLU A 8 -25.67 -3.54 -5.27
CA GLU A 8 -24.68 -4.59 -5.50
C GLU A 8 -24.00 -4.43 -6.85
N CYS A 9 -22.66 -4.48 -6.87
CA CYS A 9 -21.88 -4.35 -8.09
C CYS A 9 -21.83 -5.70 -8.82
N THR A 10 -22.33 -5.75 -10.05
CA THR A 10 -22.45 -6.99 -10.84
C THR A 10 -21.19 -7.37 -11.63
N LYS A 11 -20.18 -6.48 -11.68
CA LYS A 11 -18.89 -6.74 -12.34
C LYS A 11 -17.74 -6.09 -11.57
N LYS A 12 -16.71 -6.88 -11.27
CA LYS A 12 -15.41 -6.35 -10.80
C LYS A 12 -14.59 -5.91 -12.01
N ILE A 13 -14.18 -4.64 -12.04
CA ILE A 13 -13.25 -4.11 -13.03
C ILE A 13 -11.86 -4.66 -12.68
N LYS A 14 -11.11 -5.15 -13.67
CA LYS A 14 -9.74 -5.62 -13.45
C LYS A 14 -8.87 -4.42 -13.08
N THR A 15 -8.40 -4.40 -11.84
CA THR A 15 -7.44 -3.42 -11.36
C THR A 15 -6.06 -3.72 -11.96
N PHE A 16 -5.35 -2.68 -12.39
CA PHE A 16 -4.00 -2.78 -12.90
C PHE A 16 -3.07 -1.94 -12.02
N TYR A 17 -2.16 -2.60 -11.31
CA TYR A 17 -1.24 -1.95 -10.41
C TYR A 17 0.04 -1.54 -11.11
N THR A 18 0.57 -0.39 -10.72
CA THR A 18 1.81 0.19 -11.24
C THR A 18 2.71 0.62 -10.09
N LEU A 19 3.89 1.15 -10.42
CA LEU A 19 4.80 1.72 -9.42
C LEU A 19 4.23 2.97 -8.72
N ASP A 20 3.21 3.60 -9.31
CA ASP A 20 2.51 4.76 -8.75
C ASP A 20 1.26 4.36 -7.94
N SER A 21 0.87 3.08 -7.95
CA SER A 21 -0.17 2.57 -7.05
C SER A 21 0.25 2.71 -5.59
N THR A 22 -0.73 2.91 -4.72
CA THR A 22 -0.53 3.06 -3.27
C THR A 22 -0.90 1.78 -2.52
N LEU A 23 -0.50 1.69 -1.25
CA LEU A 23 -0.94 0.59 -0.39
C LEU A 23 -2.46 0.57 -0.22
N PHE A 24 -3.08 1.74 -0.13
CA PHE A 24 -4.53 1.88 -0.04
C PHE A 24 -5.25 1.20 -1.21
N ASP A 25 -4.74 1.37 -2.43
CA ASP A 25 -5.30 0.75 -3.62
C ASP A 25 -5.26 -0.79 -3.56
N MET A 26 -4.30 -1.34 -2.79
CA MET A 26 -4.06 -2.77 -2.64
C MET A 26 -4.74 -3.38 -1.42
N GLU A 27 -5.12 -2.59 -0.42
CA GLU A 27 -5.80 -3.08 0.79
C GLU A 27 -7.19 -3.67 0.51
N SER A 28 -7.82 -3.28 -0.60
CA SER A 28 -9.09 -3.85 -1.04
C SER A 28 -8.94 -5.21 -1.74
N ASP A 29 -7.69 -5.68 -1.92
CA ASP A 29 -7.34 -6.90 -2.64
C ASP A 29 -6.51 -7.83 -1.72
N GLU A 30 -7.15 -8.90 -1.24
CA GLU A 30 -6.53 -9.87 -0.33
C GLU A 30 -5.26 -10.51 -0.91
N LYS A 31 -5.21 -10.68 -2.24
CA LYS A 31 -4.02 -11.24 -2.93
C LYS A 31 -2.88 -10.23 -2.84
N ALA A 32 -3.14 -8.97 -3.15
CA ALA A 32 -2.13 -7.91 -3.09
C ALA A 32 -1.61 -7.70 -1.65
N LEU A 33 -2.50 -7.68 -0.66
CA LEU A 33 -2.16 -7.60 0.75
C LEU A 33 -1.21 -8.73 1.19
N SER A 34 -1.50 -9.97 0.80
CA SER A 34 -0.70 -11.13 1.19
C SER A 34 0.76 -11.05 0.68
N VAL A 35 0.95 -10.56 -0.55
CA VAL A 35 2.28 -10.44 -1.18
C VAL A 35 3.06 -9.26 -0.59
N LEU A 36 2.35 -8.20 -0.21
CA LEU A 36 2.97 -6.93 0.21
C LEU A 36 3.24 -6.85 1.72
N THR A 37 2.58 -7.67 2.52
CA THR A 37 2.76 -7.78 3.98
C THR A 37 4.23 -7.76 4.45
N PRO A 38 5.16 -8.58 3.89
CA PRO A 38 6.56 -8.55 4.31
C PRO A 38 7.25 -7.20 4.00
N MET A 39 6.93 -6.58 2.87
CA MET A 39 7.47 -5.27 2.49
C MET A 39 6.93 -4.15 3.38
N LEU A 40 5.63 -4.22 3.71
CA LEU A 40 4.96 -3.27 4.60
C LEU A 40 5.57 -3.29 6.00
N SER A 41 5.87 -4.47 6.53
CA SER A 41 6.53 -4.60 7.84
C SER A 41 7.91 -3.94 7.86
N SER A 42 8.66 -4.02 6.75
CA SER A 42 9.97 -3.38 6.61
C SER A 42 9.84 -1.87 6.48
N LEU A 43 8.82 -1.41 5.73
CA LEU A 43 8.53 0.01 5.58
C LEU A 43 8.12 0.64 6.92
N MET A 44 7.22 0.02 7.68
CA MET A 44 6.85 0.51 9.01
C MET A 44 8.05 0.61 9.95
N LYS A 45 8.97 -0.37 9.91
CA LYS A 45 10.21 -0.32 10.70
C LYS A 45 11.13 0.82 10.28
N ALA A 46 11.25 1.08 8.98
CA ALA A 46 12.05 2.20 8.47
C ALA A 46 11.51 3.55 8.96
N PHE A 47 10.17 3.70 9.01
CA PHE A 47 9.51 4.90 9.51
C PHE A 47 9.52 5.00 11.04
N SER A 48 9.53 3.88 11.77
CA SER A 48 9.60 3.89 13.24
C SER A 48 11.02 4.09 13.80
N SER A 49 12.05 3.83 12.99
CA SER A 49 13.47 3.90 13.41
C SER A 49 14.12 5.26 13.17
N GLY A 50 13.42 6.21 12.54
CA GLY A 50 13.85 7.60 12.48
C GLY A 50 13.66 8.30 13.83
N ASP A 51 14.66 9.03 14.29
CA ASP A 51 14.74 9.73 15.60
C ASP A 51 13.38 10.25 16.10
N ASN A 52 12.81 9.54 17.07
CA ASN A 52 11.51 9.81 17.66
C ASN A 52 11.56 10.74 18.87
N ASP A 53 12.72 11.29 19.23
CA ASP A 53 12.82 12.25 20.34
C ASP A 53 12.27 13.64 19.99
N SER A 54 11.81 13.86 18.75
CA SER A 54 11.20 15.12 18.29
C SER A 54 10.22 14.94 17.12
N SER A 55 9.43 13.87 17.08
CA SER A 55 8.51 13.64 15.96
C SER A 55 7.34 14.64 15.99
N ALA A 56 7.32 15.57 15.04
CA ALA A 56 6.23 16.53 14.82
C ALA A 56 4.93 15.88 14.28
N ILE A 57 4.90 14.55 14.17
CA ILE A 57 3.91 13.79 13.42
C ILE A 57 3.44 12.62 14.28
N THR A 58 2.12 12.46 14.45
CA THR A 58 1.57 11.36 15.25
C THR A 58 1.74 10.01 14.56
N GLN A 59 1.59 8.92 15.32
CA GLN A 59 1.65 7.57 14.77
C GLN A 59 0.57 7.34 13.70
N GLU A 60 -0.65 7.85 13.92
CA GLU A 60 -1.76 7.78 12.97
C GLU A 60 -1.42 8.51 11.66
N MET A 61 -0.78 9.67 11.76
CA MET A 61 -0.31 10.42 10.59
C MET A 61 0.80 9.67 9.85
N CYS A 62 1.72 9.01 10.56
CA CYS A 62 2.74 8.17 9.94
C CYS A 62 2.12 6.99 9.19
N MET A 63 1.12 6.33 9.78
CA MET A 63 0.39 5.24 9.13
C MET A 63 -0.35 5.73 7.89
N ALA A 64 -1.00 6.89 7.97
CA ALA A 64 -1.64 7.51 6.81
C ALA A 64 -0.61 7.82 5.70
N MET A 65 0.55 8.37 6.04
CA MET A 65 1.63 8.61 5.09
C MET A 65 2.06 7.33 4.37
N VAL A 66 2.30 6.25 5.13
CA VAL A 66 2.67 4.95 4.57
C VAL A 66 1.58 4.44 3.63
N ARG A 67 0.31 4.52 4.05
CA ARG A 67 -0.85 4.01 3.32
C ARG A 67 -1.04 4.68 1.95
N TYR A 68 -0.78 5.98 1.87
CA TYR A 68 -0.91 6.77 0.63
C TYR A 68 0.41 6.95 -0.14
N MET A 69 1.48 6.28 0.27
CA MET A 69 2.76 6.33 -0.41
C MET A 69 2.74 5.46 -1.67
N PRO A 70 3.29 5.93 -2.82
CA PRO A 70 3.39 5.10 -4.01
C PRO A 70 4.44 3.99 -3.83
N LEU A 71 4.19 2.83 -4.41
CA LEU A 71 5.06 1.64 -4.27
C LEU A 71 6.50 1.87 -4.70
N ARG A 72 6.76 2.80 -5.62
CA ARG A 72 8.13 3.16 -6.02
C ARG A 72 9.00 3.59 -4.83
N ASN A 73 8.41 4.16 -3.79
CA ASN A 73 9.14 4.63 -2.62
C ASN A 73 9.74 3.48 -1.81
N LEU A 74 9.24 2.25 -1.95
CA LEU A 74 9.84 1.06 -1.36
C LEU A 74 11.28 0.84 -1.84
N MET A 75 11.62 1.30 -3.05
CA MET A 75 12.99 1.24 -3.56
C MET A 75 13.93 2.12 -2.73
N SER A 76 13.45 3.27 -2.26
CA SER A 76 14.23 4.24 -1.50
C SER A 76 14.29 3.89 -0.02
N PHE A 77 13.16 3.54 0.60
CA PHE A 77 13.09 3.35 2.05
C PHE A 77 13.43 1.93 2.52
N CYS A 78 13.15 0.92 1.69
CA CYS A 78 13.37 -0.48 2.02
C CYS A 78 14.53 -1.10 1.24
N GLN A 79 15.24 -0.31 0.41
CA GLN A 79 16.34 -0.76 -0.46
C GLN A 79 15.95 -1.95 -1.36
N ILE A 80 14.67 -2.05 -1.73
CA ILE A 80 14.17 -3.16 -2.54
C ILE A 80 14.51 -2.87 -4.01
N PRO A 81 15.14 -3.82 -4.73
CA PRO A 81 15.47 -3.60 -6.13
C PRO A 81 14.22 -3.44 -6.98
N LYS A 82 14.24 -2.49 -7.92
CA LYS A 82 13.14 -2.22 -8.86
C LYS A 82 12.59 -3.48 -9.52
N LYS A 83 13.48 -4.42 -9.88
CA LYS A 83 13.13 -5.68 -10.53
C LYS A 83 12.17 -6.52 -9.66
N ALA A 84 12.42 -6.62 -8.36
CA ALA A 84 11.57 -7.41 -7.45
C ALA A 84 10.16 -6.82 -7.35
N ILE A 85 10.04 -5.48 -7.31
CA ILE A 85 8.74 -4.81 -7.27
C ILE A 85 7.98 -5.04 -8.58
N LEU A 86 8.66 -4.99 -9.73
CA LEU A 86 8.05 -5.25 -11.03
C LEU A 86 7.57 -6.70 -11.17
N GLU A 87 8.32 -7.68 -10.67
CA GLU A 87 7.90 -9.10 -10.65
C GLU A 87 6.63 -9.30 -9.84
N ILE A 88 6.53 -8.65 -8.67
CA ILE A 88 5.31 -8.66 -7.85
C ILE A 88 4.14 -8.03 -8.60
N LEU A 89 4.34 -6.85 -9.20
CA LEU A 89 3.28 -6.18 -9.98
C LEU A 89 2.80 -7.03 -11.15
N LEU A 90 3.69 -7.75 -11.84
CA LEU A 90 3.32 -8.70 -12.87
C LEU A 90 2.45 -9.83 -12.32
N GLN A 91 2.81 -10.43 -11.18
CA GLN A 91 2.02 -11.48 -10.53
C GLN A 91 0.63 -11.01 -10.09
N LEU A 92 0.50 -9.75 -9.66
CA LEU A 92 -0.76 -9.16 -9.24
C LEU A 92 -1.67 -8.81 -10.43
N ASN A 93 -1.09 -8.39 -11.55
CA ASN A 93 -1.84 -8.00 -12.74
C ASN A 93 -2.24 -9.17 -13.65
N LEU A 94 -1.76 -10.39 -13.37
CA LEU A 94 -2.21 -11.63 -14.02
C LEU A 94 -3.57 -12.06 -13.45
#